data_AF-A0A3G9DR08-F1
#
_entry.id   AF-A0A3G9DR08-F1
#
_cell.length_a   1.000
_cell.length_b   1.000
_cell.length_c   1.000
_cell.angle_alpha   90.00
_cell.angle_beta   90.00
_cell.angle_gamma   90.00
#
_symmetry.space_group_name_H-M   'P 1'
#
loop_
_entity.id
_entity.type
_entity.pdbx_description
1 polymer ?
#
loop_
_entity_poly.entity_id
_entity_poly.type
_entity_poly.pdbx_seq_one_letter_code
_entity_poly.pdbx_strand_id
1 'polypeptide(L)'
;MSFQWEKNGTGNITLRKHATQRSLLIEAAWIAIRKNPAMTLAYKGFRKRMNAQKFIVKIARKLLNRIFFVLKRKHEYVPCLVG
;
A
#
# COMPACT_ATOMS: atom_id res chain seq x y z
N MET A 1 -4.83 17.77 -6.45
CA MET A 1 -5.82 17.14 -5.53
C MET A 1 -5.07 16.31 -4.50
N SER A 2 -4.64 16.95 -3.42
CA SER A 2 -3.80 16.36 -2.37
C SER A 2 -4.64 15.46 -1.48
N PHE A 3 -4.42 14.14 -1.57
CA PHE A 3 -5.18 13.12 -0.84
C PHE A 3 -4.70 13.06 0.62
N GLN A 4 -5.28 13.95 1.44
CA GLN A 4 -5.06 14.11 2.88
C GLN A 4 -5.51 12.87 3.67
N TRP A 5 -4.64 11.87 3.84
CA TRP A 5 -4.84 10.78 4.82
C TRP A 5 -3.61 10.57 5.72
N GLU A 6 -2.79 11.62 5.90
CA GLU A 6 -1.56 11.53 6.69
C GLU A 6 -1.69 11.90 8.17
N LYS A 7 -2.87 12.28 8.66
CA LYS A 7 -3.02 12.66 10.07
C LYS A 7 -4.17 11.89 10.71
N ASN A 8 -3.80 11.07 11.70
CA ASN A 8 -4.62 10.50 12.77
C ASN A 8 -5.09 9.05 12.56
N GLY A 9 -4.56 8.15 13.41
CA GLY A 9 -5.11 6.81 13.63
C GLY A 9 -4.20 5.66 13.22
N THR A 10 -3.24 5.33 14.10
CA THR A 10 -2.65 4.00 14.38
C THR A 10 -2.34 3.09 13.17
N GLY A 11 -1.10 2.61 13.08
CA GLY A 11 -0.60 1.69 12.03
C GLY A 11 -1.32 0.33 11.90
N ASN A 12 -2.47 0.15 12.55
CA ASN A 12 -3.27 -1.05 12.54
C ASN A 12 -4.20 -1.08 11.33
N ILE A 13 -4.16 -2.20 10.62
CA ILE A 13 -5.20 -2.59 9.68
C ILE A 13 -6.45 -2.84 10.56
N THR A 14 -7.58 -2.15 10.31
CA THR A 14 -8.83 -2.20 11.12
C THR A 14 -9.21 -3.62 11.61
N LEU A 15 -9.82 -3.76 12.80
CA LEU A 15 -10.06 -5.04 13.52
C LEU A 15 -10.90 -6.09 12.73
N ARG A 16 -11.73 -5.67 11.76
CA ARG A 16 -12.61 -6.54 10.95
C ARG A 16 -11.86 -7.29 9.84
N LYS A 17 -11.09 -8.34 10.14
CA LYS A 17 -10.19 -8.94 9.15
C LYS A 17 -10.16 -10.45 9.18
N HIS A 18 -10.41 -11.06 8.03
CA HIS A 18 -9.95 -12.42 7.74
C HIS A 18 -8.42 -12.46 7.71
N ALA A 19 -7.82 -13.37 8.49
CA ALA A 19 -6.36 -13.56 8.56
C ALA A 19 -5.77 -13.87 7.17
N THR A 20 -6.46 -14.67 6.37
CA THR A 20 -6.06 -15.07 5.01
C THR A 20 -5.86 -13.88 4.08
N GLN A 21 -6.79 -12.91 4.10
CA GLN A 21 -6.71 -11.73 3.23
C GLN A 21 -5.53 -10.82 3.62
N ARG A 22 -5.12 -10.81 4.89
CA ARG A 22 -3.93 -10.08 5.33
C ARG A 22 -2.66 -10.69 4.77
N SER A 23 -2.50 -12.00 4.87
CA SER A 23 -1.31 -12.69 4.36
C SER A 23 -1.17 -12.46 2.85
N LEU A 24 -2.26 -12.64 2.11
CA LEU A 24 -2.32 -12.36 0.66
C LEU A 24 -1.95 -10.91 0.33
N LEU A 25 -2.45 -9.94 1.09
CA LEU A 25 -2.12 -8.52 0.87
C LEU A 25 -0.66 -8.20 1.18
N ILE A 26 -0.05 -8.87 2.17
CA ILE A 26 1.36 -8.70 2.50
C ILE A 26 2.24 -9.30 1.40
N GLU A 27 1.93 -10.50 0.91
CA GLU A 27 2.62 -11.13 -0.23
C GLU A 27 2.50 -10.27 -1.49
N ALA A 28 1.29 -9.81 -1.80
CA ALA A 28 1.04 -8.90 -2.92
C ALA A 28 1.81 -7.57 -2.75
N ALA A 29 1.92 -7.04 -1.53
CA ALA A 29 2.72 -5.84 -1.27
C ALA A 29 4.21 -6.04 -1.60
N TRP A 30 4.79 -7.20 -1.26
CA TRP A 30 6.17 -7.52 -1.62
C TRP A 30 6.39 -7.63 -3.13
N ILE A 31 5.42 -8.19 -3.85
CA ILE A 31 5.46 -8.22 -5.32
C ILE A 31 5.33 -6.80 -5.88
N ALA A 32 4.40 -6.00 -5.36
CA ALA A 32 4.16 -4.64 -5.81
C ALA A 32 5.37 -3.71 -5.59
N ILE A 33 6.10 -3.87 -4.49
CA ILE A 33 7.34 -3.12 -4.22
C ILE A 33 8.41 -3.39 -5.30
N ARG A 34 8.47 -4.60 -5.86
CA ARG A 34 9.42 -4.96 -6.91
C ARG A 34 9.00 -4.49 -8.29
N LYS A 35 7.69 -4.50 -8.56
CA LYS A 35 7.14 -4.17 -9.89
C LYS A 35 6.83 -2.68 -10.09
N ASN A 36 6.47 -1.95 -9.04
CA ASN A 36 5.99 -0.57 -9.15
C ASN A 36 7.01 0.43 -8.57
N PRO A 37 7.62 1.31 -9.39
CA PRO A 37 8.61 2.28 -8.92
C PRO A 37 8.05 3.22 -7.85
N ALA A 38 6.78 3.61 -7.95
CA ALA A 38 6.11 4.42 -6.93
C ALA A 38 5.98 3.71 -5.57
N MET A 39 5.80 2.38 -5.56
CA MET A 39 5.78 1.61 -4.30
C MET A 39 7.18 1.36 -3.78
N THR A 40 8.17 1.19 -4.66
CA THR A 40 9.60 1.10 -4.31
C THR A 40 10.11 2.40 -3.68
N LEU A 41 9.70 3.56 -4.20
CA LEU A 41 10.08 4.86 -3.63
C LEU A 41 9.50 5.04 -2.23
N ALA A 42 8.20 4.72 -2.07
CA ALA A 42 7.56 4.68 -0.76
C ALA A 42 8.30 3.72 0.19
N TYR A 43 8.74 2.56 -0.31
CA TYR A 43 9.55 1.60 0.44
C TYR A 43 10.85 2.21 0.97
N LYS A 44 11.63 2.84 0.09
CA LYS A 44 12.90 3.47 0.47
C LYS A 44 12.70 4.57 1.52
N GLY A 45 11.65 5.38 1.38
CA GLY A 45 11.35 6.46 2.33
C GLY A 45 10.93 5.95 3.71
N PHE A 46 10.07 4.94 3.77
CA PHE A 46 9.59 4.41 5.04
C PHE A 46 10.61 3.50 5.73
N ARG A 47 11.45 2.76 4.99
CA ARG A 47 12.54 1.95 5.57
C ARG A 47 13.50 2.78 6.42
N LYS A 48 13.72 4.04 6.06
CA LYS A 48 14.57 4.97 6.83
C LYS A 48 13.96 5.44 8.15
N ARG A 49 12.62 5.39 8.28
CA ARG A 49 11.88 5.99 9.40
C ARG A 49 11.21 4.97 10.31
N MET A 50 11.11 3.69 9.91
CA MET A 50 10.26 2.72 10.59
C MET A 50 10.69 1.26 10.41
N ASN A 51 10.41 0.43 11.41
CA ASN A 51 10.62 -1.03 11.39
C ASN A 51 9.88 -1.68 10.20
N ALA A 52 10.53 -2.66 9.58
CA ALA A 52 10.06 -3.33 8.36
C ALA A 52 8.62 -3.87 8.47
N GLN A 53 8.27 -4.45 9.63
CA GLN A 53 6.93 -5.01 9.90
C GLN A 53 5.82 -3.95 9.86
N LYS A 54 6.05 -2.77 10.44
CA LYS A 54 5.04 -1.69 10.45
C LYS A 54 4.91 -1.07 9.06
N PHE A 55 5.98 -1.07 8.28
CA PHE A 55 6.02 -0.43 6.97
C PHE A 55 5.35 -1.30 5.89
N ILE A 56 5.56 -2.62 5.88
CA ILE A 56 4.89 -3.49 4.90
C ILE A 56 3.38 -3.40 5.03
N VAL A 57 2.87 -3.26 6.26
CA VAL A 57 1.45 -3.00 6.56
C VAL A 57 0.97 -1.67 5.96
N LYS A 58 1.80 -0.62 5.95
CA LYS A 58 1.47 0.66 5.28
C LYS A 58 1.45 0.52 3.75
N ILE A 59 2.37 -0.23 3.16
CA ILE A 59 2.36 -0.50 1.70
C ILE A 59 1.15 -1.32 1.31
N ALA A 60 0.87 -2.41 2.02
CA ALA A 60 -0.30 -3.24 1.76
C ALA A 60 -1.59 -2.40 1.78
N ARG A 61 -1.71 -1.45 2.72
CA ARG A 61 -2.83 -0.50 2.75
C ARG A 61 -2.86 0.43 1.55
N LYS A 62 -1.72 0.99 1.14
CA LYS A 62 -1.63 1.83 -0.07
C LYS A 62 -2.00 1.04 -1.32
N LEU A 63 -1.58 -0.23 -1.42
CA LEU A 63 -1.92 -1.12 -2.52
C LEU A 63 -3.43 -1.42 -2.53
N LEU A 64 -4.00 -1.79 -1.38
CA LEU A 64 -5.42 -2.06 -1.24
C LEU A 64 -6.27 -0.84 -1.63
N ASN A 65 -5.89 0.36 -1.20
CA ASN A 65 -6.60 1.58 -1.57
C ASN A 65 -6.55 1.84 -3.09
N ARG A 66 -5.43 1.52 -3.76
CA ARG A 66 -5.31 1.61 -5.23
C ARG A 66 -6.22 0.58 -5.92
N ILE A 67 -6.21 -0.67 -5.47
CA ILE A 67 -7.10 -1.72 -5.99
C ILE A 67 -8.56 -1.32 -5.80
N PHE A 68 -8.92 -0.86 -4.60
CA PHE A 68 -10.28 -0.41 -4.29
C PHE A 68 -10.71 0.77 -5.16
N PHE A 69 -9.80 1.72 -5.42
CA PHE A 69 -10.06 2.84 -6.32
C PHE A 69 -10.35 2.38 -7.75
N VAL A 70 -9.55 1.46 -8.29
CA VAL A 70 -9.76 0.86 -9.62
C VAL A 70 -11.10 0.14 -9.69
N LEU A 71 -11.40 -0.73 -8.73
CA LEU A 71 -12.65 -1.47 -8.68
C LEU A 71 -13.88 -0.56 -8.54
N LYS A 72 -13.79 0.48 -7.69
CA LYS A 72 -14.91 1.37 -7.41
C LYS A 72 -15.15 2.39 -8.52
N ARG A 73 -14.09 2.89 -9.16
CA ARG A 73 -14.21 3.96 -10.17
C ARG A 73 -14.05 3.47 -11.60
N LYS A 74 -13.83 2.18 -11.84
CA LYS A 74 -13.57 1.56 -13.17
C LYS A 74 -12.49 2.28 -13.99
N HIS A 75 -11.59 3.02 -13.34
CA HIS A 75 -10.48 3.68 -14.00
C HIS A 75 -9.31 2.72 -14.12
N GLU A 76 -8.62 2.80 -15.25
CA GLU A 76 -7.47 1.96 -15.55
C GLU A 76 -6.36 2.15 -14.51
N TYR A 77 -5.78 1.03 -14.08
CA TYR A 77 -4.62 1.05 -13.20
C TYR A 77 -3.42 1.54 -14.01
N VAL A 78 -2.99 2.78 -13.78
CA VAL A 78 -1.75 3.29 -14.36
C VAL A 78 -0.62 2.99 -13.39
N PRO A 79 0.22 1.95 -13.62
CA PRO A 79 1.48 1.83 -12.90
C PRO A 79 2.28 3.08 -13.29
N CYS A 80 2.60 3.94 -12.32
CA CYS A 80 3.38 5.15 -12.58
C CYS A 80 4.55 4.81 -13.52
N LEU A 81 4.47 5.39 -14.72
CA LEU A 81 5.38 5.17 -15.84
C LEU A 81 6.82 5.28 -15.35
N VAL A 82 7.60 4.25 -15.67
CA VAL A 82 9.05 4.39 -15.84
C VAL A 82 9.20 5.32 -17.03
N GLY A 83 9.48 6.59 -16.75
CA GLY A 83 10.10 7.50 -17.71
C GLY A 83 11.61 7.40 -17.55
#